data_AF-A0A0R3RBW8-F1
#
_entry.id   AF-A0A0R3RBW8-F1
#
_cell.length_a   1.000
_cell.length_b   1.000
_cell.length_c   1.000
_cell.angle_alpha   90.00
_cell.angle_beta   90.00
_cell.angle_gamma   90.00
#
_symmetry.space_group_name_H-M   'P 1'
#
loop_
_entity.id
_entity.type
_entity.pdbx_description
1 polymer ?
#
loop_
_entity_poly.entity_id
_entity_poly.type
_entity_poly.pdbx_seq_one_letter_code
_entity_poly.pdbx_strand_id
1 'polypeptide(L)'
;MKKEKSVVTIGSFGMESEKSAIERHRNEQGLGWIITSFFVVGDLAGGGIVALPAAIVQTNFWPGLIMNTMMALAMTYTAHMLGLGWAILQRRWPEYREHCRKPYAEMGARAMGSTVK
;
A
#
# COMPACT_ATOMS: atom_id res chain seq x y z
N MET A 1 -15.45 -46.08 3.74
CA MET A 1 -16.34 -45.70 2.63
C MET A 1 -17.07 -44.39 2.95
N LYS A 2 -16.50 -43.22 2.62
CA LYS A 2 -17.27 -41.99 2.35
C LYS A 2 -16.39 -40.99 1.59
N LYS A 3 -17.02 -40.40 0.57
CA LYS A 3 -16.45 -39.80 -0.65
C LYS A 3 -15.67 -38.50 -0.46
N GLU A 4 -14.60 -38.43 -1.25
CA GLU A 4 -14.07 -37.27 -1.97
C GLU A 4 -15.13 -36.25 -2.41
N LYS A 5 -14.85 -34.96 -2.19
CA LYS A 5 -15.19 -33.87 -3.11
C LYS A 5 -14.08 -32.82 -3.09
N SER A 6 -13.36 -32.79 -4.21
CA SER A 6 -12.48 -31.72 -4.63
C SER A 6 -13.28 -30.43 -4.86
N VAL A 7 -12.83 -29.33 -4.25
CA VAL A 7 -13.11 -27.97 -4.72
C VAL A 7 -11.78 -27.24 -4.74
N VAL A 8 -11.24 -27.14 -5.95
CA VAL A 8 -10.13 -26.27 -6.31
C VAL A 8 -10.67 -24.83 -6.28
N THR A 9 -10.47 -24.14 -5.16
CA THR A 9 -10.67 -22.68 -5.08
C THR A 9 -9.31 -22.00 -5.18
N ILE A 10 -8.97 -21.66 -6.41
CA ILE A 10 -8.34 -20.40 -6.85
C ILE A 10 -7.44 -19.71 -5.80
N GLY A 11 -6.14 -19.80 -6.04
CA GLY A 11 -5.20 -18.72 -5.77
C GLY A 11 -4.98 -18.41 -4.30
N SER A 12 -4.07 -19.16 -3.67
CA SER A 12 -3.35 -18.77 -2.47
C SER A 12 -2.69 -17.40 -2.67
N PHE A 13 -3.39 -16.33 -2.36
CA PHE A 13 -2.79 -15.04 -2.04
C PHE A 13 -2.51 -15.08 -0.55
N GLY A 14 -1.32 -15.58 -0.21
CA GLY A 14 -0.83 -15.68 1.16
C GLY A 14 -0.83 -14.32 1.84
N MET A 15 -1.83 -14.10 2.68
CA MET A 15 -1.72 -13.18 3.81
C MET A 15 -1.45 -14.01 5.07
N GLU A 16 -0.29 -14.65 5.10
CA GLU A 16 0.31 -15.08 6.36
C GLU A 16 1.31 -14.00 6.77
N SER A 17 0.80 -13.01 7.49
CA SER A 17 1.63 -12.07 8.25
C SER A 17 1.29 -12.22 9.72
N GLU A 18 1.61 -13.39 10.27
CA GLU A 18 1.61 -13.61 11.71
C GLU A 18 2.94 -13.11 12.33
N LYS A 19 2.78 -12.32 13.41
CA LYS A 19 3.75 -11.99 14.48
C LYS A 19 4.90 -11.01 14.20
N SER A 20 4.66 -9.76 14.62
CA SER A 20 5.37 -9.27 15.82
C SER A 20 4.58 -8.15 16.49
N ALA A 21 4.23 -8.38 17.76
CA ALA A 21 3.68 -7.40 18.67
C ALA A 21 4.76 -6.37 19.03
N ILE A 22 5.10 -5.46 18.11
CA ILE A 22 5.68 -4.18 18.47
C ILE A 22 4.51 -3.33 18.92
N GLU A 23 4.47 -3.03 20.22
CA GLU A 23 3.52 -2.14 20.90
C GLU A 23 2.97 -1.09 19.93
N ARG A 24 1.85 -1.43 19.28
CA ARG A 24 1.21 -0.56 18.30
C ARG A 24 0.55 0.49 19.17
N HIS A 25 1.24 1.61 19.35
CA HIS A 25 0.62 2.82 19.88
C HIS A 25 -0.54 3.14 18.94
N ARG A 26 -1.72 2.63 19.29
CA ARG A 26 -2.94 2.78 18.55
C ARG A 26 -3.41 4.17 18.87
N ASN A 27 -3.22 5.10 17.93
CA ASN A 27 -3.88 6.38 18.05
C ASN A 27 -5.38 6.06 18.16
N GLU A 28 -6.03 6.47 19.25
CA GLU A 28 -7.46 6.23 19.47
C GLU A 28 -8.30 6.94 18.41
N GLN A 29 -7.67 7.90 17.71
CA GLN A 29 -8.21 8.63 16.58
C GLN A 29 -7.52 8.16 15.28
N GLY A 30 -8.26 7.42 14.46
CA GLY A 30 -7.78 6.94 13.17
C GLY A 30 -8.85 6.16 12.41
N LEU A 31 -8.73 6.13 11.09
CA LEU A 31 -9.59 5.36 10.21
C LEU A 31 -9.17 3.87 10.26
N GLY A 32 -10.12 2.95 10.40
CA GLY A 32 -9.82 1.51 10.46
C GLY A 32 -9.09 0.99 9.22
N TRP A 33 -8.35 -0.10 9.33
CA TRP A 33 -7.54 -0.60 8.21
C TRP A 33 -8.38 -0.96 6.98
N ILE A 34 -9.57 -1.54 7.19
CA ILE A 34 -10.49 -1.95 6.10
C ILE A 34 -10.99 -0.74 5.30
N ILE A 35 -11.54 0.26 5.99
CA ILE A 35 -12.09 1.46 5.35
C ILE A 35 -10.98 2.30 4.72
N THR A 36 -9.76 2.30 5.28
CA THR A 36 -8.58 2.92 4.67
C THR A 36 -8.19 2.21 3.37
N SER A 37 -8.19 0.87 3.33
CA SER A 37 -7.91 0.11 2.10
C SER A 37 -8.91 0.43 0.99
N PHE A 38 -10.22 0.50 1.31
CA PHE A 38 -11.23 0.89 0.32
C PHE A 38 -11.06 2.33 -0.16
N PHE A 39 -10.69 3.25 0.73
CA PHE A 39 -10.41 4.63 0.37
C PHE A 39 -9.24 4.74 -0.62
N VAL A 40 -8.14 4.01 -0.36
CA VAL A 40 -6.98 3.96 -1.27
C VAL A 40 -7.34 3.36 -2.62
N VAL A 41 -8.12 2.27 -2.64
CA VAL A 41 -8.60 1.67 -3.90
C VAL A 41 -9.52 2.62 -4.66
N GLY A 42 -10.37 3.38 -3.94
CA GLY A 42 -11.25 4.39 -4.53
C GLY A 42 -10.50 5.56 -5.15
N ASP A 43 -9.43 6.03 -4.51
CA ASP A 43 -8.57 7.10 -5.04
C ASP A 43 -7.76 6.63 -6.27
N LEU A 44 -7.36 5.36 -6.27
CA LEU A 44 -6.67 4.75 -7.42
C LEU A 44 -7.63 4.45 -8.60
N ALA A 45 -8.91 4.25 -8.32
CA ALA A 45 -9.97 3.99 -9.30
C ALA A 45 -10.32 5.26 -10.10
N GLY A 46 -9.38 5.67 -10.95
CA GLY A 46 -9.53 6.82 -11.85
C GLY A 46 -8.96 6.56 -13.24
N GLY A 47 -8.59 7.63 -13.94
CA GLY A 47 -8.07 7.57 -15.31
C GLY A 47 -6.86 6.65 -15.49
N GLY A 48 -6.07 6.44 -14.43
CA GLY A 48 -4.95 5.49 -14.43
C GLY A 48 -5.39 4.05 -14.70
N ILE A 49 -6.34 3.51 -13.93
CA ILE A 49 -6.83 2.13 -14.10
C ILE A 49 -7.57 1.96 -15.44
N VAL A 50 -8.29 2.98 -15.91
CA VAL A 50 -9.01 2.92 -17.20
C VAL A 50 -8.05 2.96 -18.40
N ALA A 51 -6.87 3.59 -18.26
CA ALA A 51 -5.87 3.65 -19.32
C ALA A 51 -5.01 2.37 -19.45
N LEU A 52 -4.88 1.59 -18.37
CA LEU A 52 -4.04 0.38 -18.35
C LEU A 52 -4.44 -0.65 -19.43
N PRO A 53 -5.74 -0.99 -19.62
CA PRO A 53 -6.15 -1.93 -20.67
C PRO A 53 -5.80 -1.43 -22.08
N ALA A 54 -5.99 -0.13 -22.34
CA ALA A 54 -5.66 0.47 -23.62
C ALA A 54 -4.15 0.38 -23.91
N ALA A 55 -3.30 0.60 -22.89
CA ALA A 55 -1.86 0.46 -23.01
C ALA A 55 -1.41 -1.01 -23.25
N ILE A 56 -2.07 -1.98 -22.61
CA ILE A 56 -1.77 -3.41 -22.80
C ILE A 56 -2.11 -3.86 -24.23
N VAL A 57 -3.23 -3.42 -24.78
CA VAL A 57 -3.64 -3.76 -26.16
C VAL A 57 -2.66 -3.18 -27.18
N GLN A 58 -2.14 -1.97 -26.95
CA GLN A 58 -1.16 -1.34 -27.85
C GLN A 58 0.22 -2.01 -27.82
N THR A 59 0.60 -2.64 -26.71
CA THR A 59 1.96 -3.20 -26.50
C THR A 59 2.07 -4.68 -26.87
N ASN A 60 0.95 -5.34 -27.23
CA ASN A 60 0.73 -6.79 -27.23
C ASN A 60 0.51 -7.37 -25.81
N PHE A 61 -0.39 -8.35 -25.71
CA PHE A 61 -0.88 -8.90 -24.44
C PHE A 61 0.23 -9.48 -23.55
N TRP A 62 1.13 -10.27 -24.13
CA TRP A 62 2.19 -10.97 -23.40
C TRP A 62 3.24 -10.02 -22.77
N PRO A 63 3.90 -9.13 -23.53
CA PRO A 63 4.83 -8.17 -22.93
C PRO A 63 4.13 -7.10 -22.08
N GLY A 64 2.92 -6.68 -22.43
CA GLY A 64 2.13 -5.71 -21.66
C GLY A 64 1.78 -6.22 -20.25
N LEU A 65 1.42 -7.49 -20.12
CA LEU A 65 1.11 -8.12 -18.82
C LEU A 65 2.35 -8.20 -17.91
N ILE A 66 3.51 -8.53 -18.46
CA ILE A 66 4.78 -8.61 -17.71
C ILE A 66 5.16 -7.23 -17.19
N MET A 67 5.12 -6.20 -18.04
CA MET A 67 5.45 -4.83 -17.65
C MET A 67 4.48 -4.27 -16.60
N ASN A 68 3.17 -4.52 -16.76
CA ASN A 68 2.17 -4.13 -15.77
C ASN A 68 2.44 -4.78 -14.39
N THR A 69 2.81 -6.07 -14.38
CA THR A 69 3.11 -6.79 -13.15
C THR A 69 4.38 -6.24 -12.47
N MET A 70 5.45 -5.97 -13.23
CA MET A 70 6.67 -5.37 -12.66
C MET A 70 6.43 -3.97 -12.09
N MET A 71 5.65 -3.13 -12.78
CA MET A 71 5.26 -1.81 -12.26
C MET A 71 4.41 -1.92 -11.00
N ALA A 72 3.45 -2.85 -10.96
CA ALA A 72 2.65 -3.08 -9.77
C ALA A 72 3.51 -3.49 -8.56
N LEU A 73 4.52 -4.34 -8.76
CA LEU A 73 5.47 -4.72 -7.70
C LEU A 73 6.33 -3.53 -7.23
N ALA A 74 6.84 -2.72 -8.15
CA ALA A 74 7.62 -1.52 -7.83
C ALA A 74 6.77 -0.50 -7.03
N MET A 75 5.51 -0.29 -7.43
CA MET A 75 4.57 0.56 -6.70
C MET A 75 4.28 0.02 -5.30
N THR A 76 4.03 -1.29 -5.18
CA THR A 76 3.75 -1.94 -3.89
C THR A 76 4.93 -1.80 -2.93
N TYR A 77 6.15 -2.01 -3.43
CA TYR A 77 7.38 -1.82 -2.65
C TYR A 77 7.52 -0.38 -2.13
N THR A 78 7.30 0.60 -3.01
CA THR A 78 7.39 2.02 -2.65
C THR A 78 6.32 2.42 -1.63
N ALA A 79 5.08 1.96 -1.82
CA ALA A 79 3.98 2.20 -0.88
C ALA A 79 4.27 1.62 0.51
N HIS A 80 4.85 0.41 0.56
CA HIS A 80 5.25 -0.22 1.82
C HIS A 80 6.33 0.57 2.55
N MET A 81 7.38 1.01 1.86
CA MET A 81 8.46 1.81 2.46
C MET A 81 7.95 3.15 2.98
N LEU A 82 7.02 3.79 2.27
CA LEU A 82 6.41 5.04 2.68
C LEU A 82 5.55 4.88 3.94
N GLY A 83 4.77 3.80 4.01
CA GLY A 83 3.99 3.45 5.21
C GLY A 83 4.87 3.18 6.43
N LEU A 84 5.99 2.48 6.25
CA LEU A 84 6.97 2.24 7.31
C LEU A 84 7.63 3.55 7.79
N GLY A 85 8.04 4.42 6.86
CA GLY A 85 8.62 5.72 7.17
C GLY A 85 7.68 6.56 8.03
N TRP A 86 6.40 6.61 7.67
CA TRP A 86 5.37 7.31 8.45
C TRP A 86 5.14 6.70 9.83
N ALA A 87 5.16 5.37 9.95
CA ALA A 87 5.02 4.68 11.24
C ALA A 87 6.20 4.97 12.18
N ILE A 88 7.42 5.06 11.66
CA ILE A 88 8.62 5.41 12.43
C ILE A 88 8.55 6.89 12.86
N LEU A 89 8.10 7.78 11.98
CA LEU A 89 7.97 9.21 12.25
C LEU A 89 7.03 9.48 13.44
N GLN A 90 5.84 8.87 13.43
CA GLN A 90 4.85 9.00 14.51
C GLN A 90 5.33 8.42 15.86
N ARG A 91 6.29 7.49 15.83
CA ARG A 91 6.94 6.98 17.05
C ARG A 91 7.97 7.96 17.61
N ARG A 92 8.69 8.67 16.73
CA ARG A 92 9.78 9.58 17.12
C ARG A 92 9.28 10.95 17.59
N TRP A 93 8.21 11.47 16.99
CA TRP A 93 7.68 12.81 17.29
C TRP A 93 6.18 12.75 17.64
N PRO A 94 5.80 12.99 18.92
CA PRO A 94 4.40 12.93 19.34
C PRO A 94 3.56 14.10 18.80
N GLU A 95 4.17 15.18 18.31
CA GLU A 95 3.50 16.33 17.68
C GLU A 95 2.68 15.95 16.44
N TYR A 96 3.07 14.89 15.72
CA TYR A 96 2.36 14.41 14.54
C TYR A 96 1.16 13.49 14.86
N ARG A 97 0.82 13.30 16.16
CA ARG A 97 -0.29 12.43 16.60
C ARG A 97 -1.66 13.12 16.53
N GLU A 98 -1.71 14.45 16.65
CA GLU A 98 -2.92 15.24 16.40
C GLU A 98 -2.83 15.86 15.00
N HIS A 99 -3.52 15.23 14.05
CA HIS A 99 -3.90 15.77 12.74
C HIS A 99 -2.86 16.62 11.98
N CYS A 100 -2.00 15.98 11.19
CA CYS A 100 -1.12 16.71 10.27
C CYS A 100 -1.75 16.92 8.88
N ARG A 101 -1.89 18.19 8.48
CA ARG A 101 -2.50 18.61 7.20
C ARG A 101 -1.68 18.26 5.96
N LYS A 102 -0.37 18.01 6.09
CA LYS A 102 0.55 17.70 4.96
C LYS A 102 1.57 16.60 5.32
N PRO A 103 1.17 15.32 5.38
CA PRO A 103 2.03 14.24 5.87
C PRO A 103 3.29 14.04 5.01
N TYR A 104 3.20 14.18 3.68
CA TYR A 104 4.33 13.98 2.78
C TYR A 104 5.39 15.08 2.84
N ALA A 105 4.98 16.34 3.00
CA ALA A 105 5.92 17.45 3.13
C ALA A 105 6.71 17.35 4.44
N GLU A 106 6.03 16.97 5.52
CA GLU A 106 6.66 16.77 6.84
C GLU A 106 7.61 15.57 6.85
N MET A 107 7.22 14.44 6.23
CA MET A 107 8.12 13.29 6.04
C MET A 107 9.38 13.69 5.27
N GLY A 108 9.23 14.42 4.16
CA GLY A 108 10.36 14.88 3.36
C GLY A 108 11.26 15.87 4.09
N ALA A 109 10.69 16.87 4.76
CA ALA A 109 11.44 17.86 5.54
C ALA A 109 12.25 17.22 6.67
N ARG A 110 11.66 16.24 7.38
CA ARG A 110 12.35 15.51 8.46
C ARG A 110 13.38 14.50 7.95
N ALA A 111 13.19 13.93 6.76
CA ALA A 111 14.15 13.03 6.13
C ALA A 111 15.35 13.76 5.52
N MET A 112 15.15 14.94 4.92
CA MET A 112 16.21 15.71 4.24
C MET A 112 16.95 16.69 5.15
N GLY A 113 16.40 17.01 6.34
CA GLY A 113 17.00 17.95 7.27
C GLY A 113 17.10 19.38 6.71
N SER A 114 17.91 20.24 7.34
CA SER A 114 18.14 21.63 6.93
C SER A 114 18.92 21.80 5.60
N THR A 115 19.09 20.72 4.84
CA THR A 115 19.90 20.70 3.61
C THR A 115 19.10 21.22 2.40
N VAL A 116 17.78 21.26 2.51
CA VAL A 116 16.91 21.86 1.49
C VAL A 116 16.70 23.33 1.85
N LYS A 117 17.36 24.20 1.08
CA LYS A 117 17.28 25.65 1.17
C LYS A 117 16.39 26.19 0.05
#